data_AF-A0A6N4QUM3-F1
#
_entry.id   AF-A0A6N4QUM3-F1
#
_cell.length_a   1.000
_cell.length_b   1.000
_cell.length_c   1.000
_cell.angle_alpha   90.00
_cell.angle_beta   90.00
_cell.angle_gamma   90.00
#
_symmetry.space_group_name_H-M   'P 1'
#
loop_
_entity.id
_entity.type
_entity.pdbx_description
1 polymer ?
#
loop_
_entity_poly.entity_id
_entity_poly.type
_entity_poly.pdbx_seq_one_letter_code
_entity_poly.pdbx_strand_id
1 'polypeptide(L)'
;MKLVSIVGFIFCLNLCSQLRSESIINKFLLPVDMGEEEQVKIRELWKYLSDLKPDVTRMNSSFYKRRSKFENYFGFKFEGKKLEQWLKSRIDDFKMDSSQPYIAHYSNRIVYLNRNFFRFSKLEQAVILIHEARHADGNEYQHIRCPYGFPYLSVRDPEAELEGLAACDDKQDGAYGFGAAFLFEMYSLGVLPKNKTSEILGLYNSEISRIILERK
;
A
#
# COMPACT_ATOMS: atom_id res chain seq x y z
N MET A 1 -51.88 -2.40 31.05
CA MET A 1 -50.45 -2.04 31.22
C MET A 1 -49.56 -3.15 30.67
N LYS A 2 -48.79 -2.80 29.62
CA LYS A 2 -47.50 -3.34 29.16
C LYS A 2 -47.35 -4.84 28.86
N LEU A 3 -47.76 -5.24 27.65
CA LEU A 3 -47.05 -6.23 26.84
C LEU A 3 -46.01 -5.49 25.99
N VAL A 4 -44.79 -5.29 26.48
CA VAL A 4 -43.62 -4.97 25.65
C VAL A 4 -42.37 -5.43 26.40
N SER A 5 -41.42 -6.03 25.70
CA SER A 5 -40.02 -6.28 26.11
C SER A 5 -39.67 -7.69 26.62
N ILE A 6 -39.75 -8.69 25.74
CA ILE A 6 -38.87 -9.88 25.87
C ILE A 6 -38.13 -10.18 24.55
N VAL A 7 -38.59 -9.70 23.40
CA VAL A 7 -37.95 -9.99 22.10
C VAL A 7 -36.70 -9.13 21.81
N GLY A 8 -36.51 -8.00 22.50
CA GLY A 8 -35.38 -7.08 22.25
C GLY A 8 -34.03 -7.49 22.87
N PHE A 9 -34.04 -8.32 23.92
CA PHE A 9 -32.81 -8.62 24.68
C PHE A 9 -32.01 -9.80 24.10
N ILE A 10 -32.69 -10.75 23.44
CA ILE A 10 -32.04 -11.92 22.82
C ILE A 10 -31.36 -11.53 21.49
N PHE A 11 -31.87 -10.52 20.78
CA PHE A 11 -31.28 -10.05 19.53
C PHE A 11 -29.98 -9.24 19.72
N CYS A 12 -29.82 -8.54 20.85
CA CYS A 12 -28.58 -7.79 21.13
C CYS A 12 -27.42 -8.69 21.57
N LEU A 13 -27.69 -9.82 22.23
CA LEU A 13 -26.65 -10.74 22.69
C LEU A 13 -26.03 -11.58 21.56
N ASN A 14 -26.80 -11.88 20.50
CA ASN A 14 -26.29 -12.61 19.32
C ASN A 14 -25.46 -11.73 18.36
N LEU A 15 -25.76 -10.42 18.26
CA LEU A 15 -24.92 -9.52 17.45
C LEU A 15 -23.57 -9.23 18.14
N CYS A 16 -23.55 -9.09 19.47
CA CYS A 16 -22.30 -8.84 20.20
C CYS A 16 -21.36 -10.05 20.23
N SER A 17 -21.88 -11.27 20.23
CA SER A 17 -21.06 -12.49 20.17
C SER A 17 -20.50 -12.77 18.77
N GLN A 18 -21.25 -12.46 17.70
CA GLN A 18 -20.75 -12.58 16.32
C GLN A 18 -19.61 -11.58 16.02
N LEU A 19 -19.75 -10.32 16.44
CA LEU A 19 -18.72 -9.29 16.21
C LEU A 19 -17.43 -9.53 17.00
N ARG A 20 -17.51 -10.09 18.23
CA ARG A 20 -16.31 -10.48 18.98
C ARG A 20 -15.65 -11.75 18.44
N SER A 21 -16.46 -12.71 17.98
CA SER A 21 -15.99 -14.00 17.43
C SER A 21 -15.14 -13.81 16.18
N GLU A 22 -15.54 -12.94 15.25
CA GLU A 22 -14.75 -12.68 14.03
C GLU A 22 -13.36 -12.09 14.34
N SER A 23 -13.26 -11.21 15.35
CA SER A 23 -11.98 -10.58 15.71
C SER A 23 -10.97 -11.56 16.33
N ILE A 24 -11.46 -12.56 17.08
CA ILE A 24 -10.59 -13.54 17.76
C ILE A 24 -10.16 -14.63 16.77
N ILE A 25 -11.05 -15.09 15.89
CA ILE A 25 -10.73 -16.14 14.90
C ILE A 25 -9.70 -15.63 13.89
N ASN A 26 -9.78 -14.37 13.43
CA ASN A 26 -8.84 -13.82 12.46
C ASN A 26 -7.38 -13.79 12.99
N LYS A 27 -7.18 -13.61 14.31
CA LYS A 27 -5.84 -13.50 14.92
C LYS A 27 -5.06 -14.83 14.95
N PHE A 28 -5.70 -15.96 14.68
CA PHE A 28 -5.09 -17.30 14.68
C PHE A 28 -5.07 -17.97 13.31
N LEU A 29 -5.48 -17.27 12.24
CA LEU A 29 -5.40 -17.81 10.89
C LEU A 29 -3.96 -17.78 10.41
N LEU A 30 -3.40 -18.95 10.12
CA LEU A 30 -2.12 -19.05 9.42
C LEU A 30 -2.27 -18.45 8.01
N PRO A 31 -1.18 -17.95 7.41
CA PRO A 31 -1.18 -17.59 6.02
C PRO A 31 -1.68 -18.74 5.16
N VAL A 32 -2.61 -18.44 4.25
CA VAL A 32 -3.20 -19.42 3.32
C VAL A 32 -2.91 -19.04 1.89
N ASP A 33 -2.89 -20.03 1.00
CA ASP A 33 -2.76 -19.78 -0.42
C ASP A 33 -4.00 -19.00 -0.94
N MET A 34 -3.79 -18.19 -1.98
CA MET A 34 -4.86 -17.39 -2.57
C MET A 34 -5.90 -18.26 -3.26
N GLY A 35 -7.19 -17.95 -3.06
CA GLY A 35 -8.27 -18.52 -3.84
C GLY A 35 -8.26 -18.04 -5.29
N GLU A 36 -9.10 -18.66 -6.12
CA GLU A 36 -9.18 -18.32 -7.55
C GLU A 36 -9.54 -16.84 -7.79
N GLU A 37 -10.43 -16.28 -6.96
CA GLU A 37 -10.86 -14.89 -7.07
C GLU A 37 -9.70 -13.92 -6.79
N GLU A 38 -8.94 -14.14 -5.72
CA GLU A 38 -7.76 -13.32 -5.39
C GLU A 38 -6.69 -13.44 -6.48
N GLN A 39 -6.44 -14.65 -7.00
CA GLN A 39 -5.51 -14.85 -8.11
C GLN A 39 -5.93 -14.09 -9.37
N VAL A 40 -7.23 -14.03 -9.69
CA VAL A 40 -7.74 -13.18 -10.80
C VAL A 40 -7.41 -11.72 -10.54
N LYS A 41 -7.69 -11.20 -9.34
CA LYS A 41 -7.44 -9.79 -8.99
C LYS A 41 -5.95 -9.43 -9.06
N ILE A 42 -5.06 -10.35 -8.69
CA ILE A 42 -3.61 -10.18 -8.86
C ILE A 42 -3.21 -10.16 -10.34
N ARG A 43 -3.75 -11.05 -11.18
CA ARG A 43 -3.50 -11.00 -12.63
C ARG A 43 -3.96 -9.69 -13.26
N GLU A 44 -5.12 -9.17 -12.84
CA GLU A 44 -5.58 -7.86 -13.28
C GLU A 44 -4.68 -6.71 -12.81
N LEU A 45 -4.12 -6.80 -11.60
CA LEU A 45 -3.17 -5.81 -11.09
C LEU A 45 -1.86 -5.83 -11.91
N TRP A 46 -1.36 -7.02 -12.25
CA TRP A 46 -0.23 -7.16 -13.17
C TRP A 46 -0.52 -6.55 -14.54
N LYS A 47 -1.71 -6.83 -15.08
CA LYS A 47 -2.14 -6.22 -16.34
C LYS A 47 -2.21 -4.70 -16.25
N TYR A 48 -2.80 -4.16 -15.18
CA TYR A 48 -2.86 -2.73 -14.92
C TYR A 48 -1.47 -2.09 -14.95
N LEU A 49 -0.50 -2.67 -14.22
CA LEU A 49 0.89 -2.21 -14.20
C LEU A 49 1.56 -2.26 -15.57
N SER A 50 1.40 -3.37 -16.29
CA SER A 50 1.98 -3.59 -17.63
C SER A 50 1.45 -2.61 -18.67
N ASP A 51 0.17 -2.25 -18.56
CA ASP A 51 -0.53 -1.36 -19.49
C ASP A 51 -0.21 0.13 -19.25
N LEU A 52 0.50 0.48 -18.17
CA LEU A 52 0.93 1.85 -17.91
C LEU A 52 1.89 2.34 -19.01
N LYS A 53 1.41 3.29 -19.81
CA LYS A 53 2.18 3.92 -20.87
C LYS A 53 2.33 5.41 -20.59
N PRO A 54 3.58 5.93 -20.49
CA PRO A 54 3.79 7.36 -20.35
C PRO A 54 3.14 8.11 -21.51
N ASP A 55 2.35 9.13 -21.17
CA ASP A 55 1.78 10.08 -22.13
C ASP A 55 2.66 11.35 -22.16
N VAL A 56 2.21 12.38 -22.88
CA VAL A 56 2.86 13.68 -22.93
C VAL A 56 2.98 14.26 -21.52
N THR A 57 4.18 14.72 -21.16
CA THR A 57 4.42 15.35 -19.87
C THR A 57 3.49 16.53 -19.66
N ARG A 58 2.78 16.52 -18.53
CA ARG A 58 1.88 17.61 -18.10
C ARG A 58 2.61 18.73 -17.38
N MET A 59 3.93 18.61 -17.25
CA MET A 59 4.76 19.53 -16.48
C MET A 59 5.80 20.21 -17.37
N ASN A 60 6.31 21.34 -16.89
CA ASN A 60 7.47 21.97 -17.50
C ASN A 60 8.65 20.98 -17.52
N SER A 61 9.28 20.80 -18.69
CA SER A 61 10.34 19.80 -18.90
C SER A 61 11.55 19.98 -17.96
N SER A 62 11.92 21.23 -17.65
CA SER A 62 13.01 21.53 -16.71
C SER A 62 12.64 21.22 -15.26
N PHE A 63 11.36 21.36 -14.90
CA PHE A 63 10.87 20.99 -13.58
C PHE A 63 10.84 19.46 -13.43
N TYR A 64 10.25 18.76 -14.40
CA TYR A 64 10.20 17.31 -14.43
C TYR A 64 11.59 16.67 -14.31
N LYS A 65 12.55 17.10 -15.15
CA LYS A 65 13.92 16.57 -15.13
C LYS A 65 14.64 16.77 -13.80
N ARG A 66 14.37 17.87 -13.07
CA ARG A 66 14.99 18.15 -11.77
C ARG A 66 14.34 17.41 -10.61
N ARG A 67 13.07 17.04 -10.75
CA ARG A 67 12.24 16.52 -9.65
C ARG A 67 11.97 15.02 -9.74
N SER A 68 11.96 14.44 -10.94
CA SER A 68 11.84 13.00 -11.12
C SER A 68 12.97 12.27 -10.38
N LYS A 69 12.59 11.23 -9.65
CA LYS A 69 13.50 10.30 -8.97
C LYS A 69 13.38 8.88 -9.50
N PHE A 70 12.42 8.61 -10.38
CA PHE A 70 12.07 7.26 -10.79
C PHE A 70 13.23 6.52 -11.42
N GLU A 71 13.87 7.09 -12.44
CA GLU A 71 14.98 6.41 -13.14
C GLU A 71 16.17 6.15 -12.21
N ASN A 72 16.44 7.04 -11.26
CA ASN A 72 17.51 6.86 -10.27
C ASN A 72 17.21 5.73 -9.29
N TYR A 73 15.94 5.54 -8.91
CA TYR A 73 15.53 4.55 -7.92
C TYR A 73 15.33 3.17 -8.56
N PHE A 74 14.62 3.13 -9.68
CA PHE A 74 14.27 1.89 -10.35
C PHE A 74 15.35 1.39 -11.31
N GLY A 75 16.28 2.25 -11.74
CA GLY A 75 17.33 1.93 -12.71
C GLY A 75 16.86 1.88 -14.16
N PHE A 76 15.63 2.34 -14.44
CA PHE A 76 15.08 2.43 -15.79
C PHE A 76 14.05 3.56 -15.91
N LYS A 77 13.85 4.04 -17.14
CA LYS A 77 12.81 5.04 -17.46
C LYS A 77 11.41 4.47 -17.24
N PHE A 78 10.50 5.29 -16.70
CA PHE A 78 9.12 4.90 -16.43
C PHE A 78 8.45 4.22 -17.64
N GLU A 79 8.14 2.93 -17.47
CA GLU A 79 7.52 2.08 -18.48
C GLU A 79 6.84 0.91 -17.76
N GLY A 80 5.54 0.70 -17.99
CA GLY A 80 4.73 -0.29 -17.27
C GLY A 80 5.30 -1.70 -17.31
N LYS A 81 5.75 -2.16 -18.48
CA LYS A 81 6.36 -3.49 -18.64
C LYS A 81 7.65 -3.68 -17.84
N LYS A 82 8.49 -2.64 -17.76
CA LYS A 82 9.73 -2.70 -16.97
C LYS A 82 9.43 -2.67 -15.48
N LEU A 83 8.42 -1.91 -15.07
CA LEU A 83 7.94 -1.90 -13.69
C LEU A 83 7.38 -3.27 -13.27
N GLU A 84 6.59 -3.91 -14.13
CA GLU A 84 6.12 -5.28 -13.92
C GLU A 84 7.29 -6.27 -13.74
N GLN A 85 8.30 -6.20 -14.61
CA GLN A 85 9.51 -7.03 -14.51
C GLN A 85 10.30 -6.75 -13.23
N TRP A 86 10.45 -5.48 -12.85
CA TRP A 86 11.13 -5.07 -11.62
C TRP A 86 10.44 -5.66 -10.38
N LEU A 87 9.10 -5.62 -10.33
CA LEU A 87 8.30 -6.21 -9.26
C LEU A 87 8.43 -7.74 -9.24
N LYS A 88 8.27 -8.41 -10.39
CA LYS A 88 8.40 -9.87 -10.51
C LYS A 88 9.81 -10.40 -10.20
N SER A 89 10.85 -9.58 -10.34
CA SER A 89 12.19 -9.94 -9.91
C SER A 89 12.37 -9.93 -8.38
N ARG A 90 11.39 -9.42 -7.62
CA ARG A 90 11.40 -9.28 -6.15
C ARG A 90 10.31 -10.07 -5.46
N ILE A 91 9.18 -10.27 -6.13
CA ILE A 91 8.00 -10.96 -5.62
C ILE A 91 7.79 -12.23 -6.44
N ASP A 92 7.97 -13.37 -5.80
CA ASP A 92 7.77 -14.70 -6.40
C ASP A 92 6.33 -15.18 -6.25
N ASP A 93 5.67 -14.83 -5.13
CA ASP A 93 4.34 -15.34 -4.81
C ASP A 93 3.54 -14.39 -3.89
N PHE A 94 2.24 -14.65 -3.78
CA PHE A 94 1.33 -13.96 -2.86
C PHE A 94 0.53 -14.95 -2.02
N LYS A 95 0.32 -14.60 -0.76
CA LYS A 95 -0.53 -15.36 0.17
C LYS A 95 -1.51 -14.46 0.88
N MET A 96 -2.60 -15.03 1.38
CA MET A 96 -3.55 -14.31 2.21
C MET A 96 -3.18 -14.46 3.68
N ASP A 97 -3.09 -13.34 4.39
CA ASP A 97 -2.88 -13.31 5.83
C ASP A 97 -3.79 -12.25 6.46
N SER A 98 -4.83 -12.71 7.16
CA SER A 98 -5.77 -11.83 7.87
C SER A 98 -5.43 -11.68 9.36
N SER A 99 -4.36 -12.33 9.83
CA SER A 99 -3.93 -12.30 11.23
C SER A 99 -3.13 -11.04 11.57
N GLN A 100 -2.53 -10.42 10.55
CA GLN A 100 -1.71 -9.23 10.69
C GLN A 100 -2.55 -7.94 10.56
N PRO A 101 -2.20 -6.89 11.32
CA PRO A 101 -2.87 -5.59 11.23
C PRO A 101 -2.52 -4.83 9.95
N TYR A 102 -1.46 -5.23 9.25
CA TYR A 102 -0.98 -4.55 8.04
C TYR A 102 -1.79 -4.95 6.81
N ILE A 103 -1.94 -4.01 5.86
CA ILE A 103 -2.60 -4.27 4.57
C ILE A 103 -1.82 -5.29 3.74
N ALA A 104 -0.51 -5.19 3.76
CA ALA A 104 0.41 -6.15 3.16
C ALA A 104 1.69 -6.21 4.01
N HIS A 105 2.44 -7.29 3.87
CA HIS A 105 3.83 -7.36 4.33
C HIS A 105 4.64 -8.32 3.46
N TYR A 106 5.92 -8.00 3.28
CA TYR A 106 6.88 -8.82 2.57
C TYR A 106 7.64 -9.77 3.50
N SER A 107 7.81 -11.03 3.09
CA SER A 107 8.78 -11.95 3.71
C SER A 107 9.22 -13.01 2.71
N ASN A 108 10.54 -13.23 2.59
CA ASN A 108 11.14 -14.28 1.74
C ASN A 108 10.58 -14.35 0.31
N ARG A 109 10.50 -13.20 -0.38
CA ARG A 109 9.98 -13.07 -1.75
C ARG A 109 8.49 -13.33 -1.89
N ILE A 110 7.76 -13.49 -0.79
CA ILE A 110 6.32 -13.63 -0.74
C ILE A 110 5.72 -12.35 -0.18
N VAL A 111 4.66 -11.85 -0.82
CA VAL A 111 3.84 -10.77 -0.28
C VAL A 111 2.56 -11.34 0.33
N TYR A 112 2.39 -11.12 1.62
CA TYR A 112 1.23 -11.54 2.38
C TYR A 112 0.21 -10.41 2.42
N LEU A 113 -0.99 -10.69 1.96
CA LEU A 113 -2.04 -9.70 1.73
C LEU A 113 -3.18 -9.90 2.73
N ASN A 114 -3.59 -8.80 3.37
CA ASN A 114 -4.84 -8.76 4.08
C ASN A 114 -6.01 -8.68 3.07
N ARG A 115 -7.18 -9.20 3.42
CA ARG A 115 -8.40 -9.11 2.58
C ARG A 115 -8.75 -7.68 2.17
N ASN A 116 -8.41 -6.69 3.01
CA ASN A 116 -8.63 -5.29 2.72
C ASN A 116 -7.78 -4.76 1.55
N PHE A 117 -6.66 -5.42 1.20
CA PHE A 117 -5.82 -5.04 0.06
C PHE A 117 -6.65 -4.87 -1.23
N PHE A 118 -7.55 -5.81 -1.49
CA PHE A 118 -8.38 -5.80 -2.71
C PHE A 118 -9.51 -4.77 -2.70
N ARG A 119 -9.74 -4.07 -1.58
CA ARG A 119 -10.71 -2.97 -1.50
C ARG A 119 -10.14 -1.64 -2.02
N PHE A 120 -8.82 -1.51 -2.05
CA PHE A 120 -8.15 -0.32 -2.57
C PHE A 120 -8.22 -0.24 -4.09
N SER A 121 -7.97 0.95 -4.65
CA SER A 121 -7.87 1.12 -6.10
C SER A 121 -6.67 0.35 -6.66
N LYS A 122 -6.67 0.03 -7.97
CA LYS A 122 -5.50 -0.62 -8.61
C LYS A 122 -4.23 0.23 -8.50
N LEU A 123 -4.37 1.55 -8.48
CA LEU A 123 -3.27 2.48 -8.25
C LEU A 123 -2.68 2.28 -6.85
N GLU A 124 -3.52 2.29 -5.83
CA GLU A 124 -3.07 2.16 -4.45
C GLU A 124 -2.51 0.77 -4.17
N GLN A 125 -3.13 -0.28 -4.71
CA GLN A 125 -2.58 -1.64 -4.73
C GLN A 125 -1.18 -1.66 -5.36
N ALA A 126 -0.98 -0.98 -6.49
CA ALA A 126 0.33 -0.88 -7.14
C ALA A 126 1.37 -0.17 -6.27
N VAL A 127 1.00 0.93 -5.59
CA VAL A 127 1.91 1.62 -4.66
C VAL A 127 2.30 0.69 -3.51
N ILE A 128 1.35 -0.06 -2.95
CA ILE A 128 1.63 -1.06 -1.90
C ILE A 128 2.58 -2.14 -2.43
N LEU A 129 2.38 -2.67 -3.64
CA LEU A 129 3.31 -3.67 -4.19
C LEU A 129 4.72 -3.12 -4.41
N ILE A 130 4.86 -1.88 -4.87
CA ILE A 130 6.16 -1.22 -5.03
C ILE A 130 6.85 -1.07 -3.68
N HIS A 131 6.09 -0.69 -2.66
CA HIS A 131 6.56 -0.59 -1.29
C HIS A 131 7.06 -1.95 -0.77
N GLU A 132 6.22 -3.00 -0.85
CA GLU A 132 6.60 -4.33 -0.38
C GLU A 132 7.78 -4.92 -1.16
N ALA A 133 7.84 -4.68 -2.46
CA ALA A 133 8.97 -5.11 -3.27
C ALA A 133 10.28 -4.45 -2.85
N ARG A 134 10.26 -3.20 -2.35
CA ARG A 134 11.48 -2.52 -1.90
C ARG A 134 12.12 -3.23 -0.70
N HIS A 135 11.33 -3.86 0.17
CA HIS A 135 11.84 -4.68 1.27
C HIS A 135 12.67 -5.89 0.82
N ALA A 136 12.55 -6.31 -0.45
CA ALA A 136 13.36 -7.37 -1.04
C ALA A 136 14.82 -6.97 -1.32
N ASP A 137 15.13 -5.66 -1.38
CA ASP A 137 16.45 -5.17 -1.76
C ASP A 137 17.48 -5.20 -0.61
N GLY A 138 17.04 -5.45 0.63
CA GLY A 138 17.92 -5.53 1.80
C GLY A 138 17.25 -5.16 3.12
N ASN A 139 17.85 -5.60 4.23
CA ASN A 139 17.36 -5.31 5.58
C ASN A 139 17.47 -3.81 5.94
N GLU A 140 18.31 -3.06 5.24
CA GLU A 140 18.47 -1.62 5.39
C GLU A 140 17.29 -0.79 4.85
N TYR A 141 16.32 -1.43 4.17
CA TYR A 141 15.10 -0.78 3.68
C TYR A 141 13.88 -1.06 4.56
N GLN A 142 14.07 -1.73 5.69
CA GLN A 142 13.04 -1.91 6.71
C GLN A 142 12.68 -0.58 7.36
N HIS A 143 11.43 -0.46 7.81
CA HIS A 143 10.97 0.75 8.46
C HIS A 143 11.64 1.02 9.80
N ILE A 144 11.91 2.29 10.05
CA ILE A 144 12.21 2.83 11.36
C ILE A 144 10.93 3.22 12.09
N ARG A 145 11.04 3.38 13.41
CA ARG A 145 9.96 3.94 14.21
C ARG A 145 9.73 5.41 13.85
N CYS A 146 8.49 5.79 13.62
CA CYS A 146 8.15 7.20 13.45
C CYS A 146 8.44 7.98 14.75
N PRO A 147 8.92 9.22 14.64
CA PRO A 147 9.33 10.03 15.79
C PRO A 147 8.16 10.39 16.71
N TYR A 148 8.48 10.79 17.94
CA TYR A 148 7.50 11.35 18.88
C TYR A 148 6.80 12.58 18.28
N GLY A 149 5.48 12.66 18.44
CA GLY A 149 4.65 13.73 17.89
C GLY A 149 4.49 13.68 16.36
N PHE A 150 4.64 12.51 15.73
CA PHE A 150 4.52 12.38 14.27
C PHE A 150 3.17 12.95 13.77
N PRO A 151 3.16 14.04 12.98
CA PRO A 151 1.96 14.87 12.82
C PRO A 151 1.09 14.50 11.61
N TYR A 152 1.48 13.48 10.84
CA TYR A 152 0.84 13.14 9.58
C TYR A 152 -0.03 11.89 9.71
N LEU A 153 -1.17 11.88 9.02
CA LEU A 153 -2.07 10.73 8.94
C LEU A 153 -1.59 9.70 7.90
N SER A 154 -2.02 8.45 8.06
CA SER A 154 -1.96 7.46 6.98
C SER A 154 -3.21 7.57 6.14
N VAL A 155 -3.09 7.82 4.83
CA VAL A 155 -4.27 7.85 3.94
C VAL A 155 -4.99 6.50 3.92
N ARG A 156 -4.26 5.41 4.16
CA ARG A 156 -4.80 4.03 4.14
C ARG A 156 -5.41 3.59 5.46
N ASP A 157 -5.02 4.26 6.55
CA ASP A 157 -5.50 3.96 7.91
C ASP A 157 -5.49 5.25 8.75
N PRO A 158 -6.45 6.18 8.53
CA PRO A 158 -6.41 7.50 9.15
C PRO A 158 -6.53 7.48 10.68
N GLU A 159 -6.99 6.37 11.25
CA GLU A 159 -7.16 6.19 12.70
C GLU A 159 -5.89 5.61 13.36
N ALA A 160 -4.90 5.16 12.57
CA ALA A 160 -3.64 4.66 13.11
C ALA A 160 -2.83 5.77 13.80
N GLU A 161 -2.49 5.55 15.07
CA GLU A 161 -1.49 6.35 15.77
C GLU A 161 -0.09 5.91 15.34
N LEU A 162 0.52 6.69 14.44
CA LEU A 162 1.74 6.29 13.76
C LEU A 162 3.01 6.51 14.58
N GLU A 163 2.92 7.35 15.60
CA GLU A 163 4.00 7.60 16.55
C GLU A 163 4.54 6.27 17.13
N GLY A 164 5.87 6.09 17.08
CA GLY A 164 6.51 4.90 17.63
C GLY A 164 6.31 3.60 16.84
N LEU A 165 5.43 3.57 15.84
CA LEU A 165 5.27 2.43 14.93
C LEU A 165 6.39 2.40 13.89
N ALA A 166 6.84 1.19 13.53
CA ALA A 166 7.78 0.96 12.43
C ALA A 166 7.09 1.20 11.08
N ALA A 167 6.85 2.47 10.76
CA ALA A 167 6.04 2.92 9.62
C ALA A 167 6.62 4.20 8.99
N CYS A 168 7.91 4.45 9.17
CA CYS A 168 8.65 5.56 8.57
C CYS A 168 9.94 5.04 7.95
N ASP A 169 10.50 5.79 6.99
CA ASP A 169 11.80 5.51 6.38
C ASP A 169 12.81 6.57 6.81
N ASP A 170 14.06 6.18 7.03
CA ASP A 170 15.19 7.09 7.26
C ASP A 170 15.97 7.42 5.96
N LYS A 171 15.48 6.92 4.82
CA LYS A 171 16.11 7.04 3.50
C LYS A 171 15.15 7.60 2.47
N GLN A 172 15.68 8.45 1.58
CA GLN A 172 14.89 8.98 0.46
C GLN A 172 14.49 7.92 -0.56
N ASP A 173 15.25 6.83 -0.64
CA ASP A 173 15.05 5.67 -1.51
C ASP A 173 14.59 4.43 -0.72
N GLY A 174 13.98 4.65 0.45
CA GLY A 174 13.22 3.61 1.16
C GLY A 174 11.92 3.24 0.45
N ALA A 175 11.11 2.37 1.06
CA ALA A 175 9.87 1.88 0.49
C ALA A 175 8.86 3.00 0.15
N TYR A 176 8.71 3.99 1.05
CA TYR A 176 7.88 5.17 0.79
C TYR A 176 8.49 6.08 -0.28
N GLY A 177 9.82 6.14 -0.37
CA GLY A 177 10.54 6.85 -1.44
C GLY A 177 10.23 6.32 -2.84
N PHE A 178 10.18 4.99 -2.98
CA PHE A 178 9.81 4.32 -4.23
C PHE A 178 8.34 4.55 -4.59
N GLY A 179 7.44 4.45 -3.61
CA GLY A 179 6.02 4.78 -3.79
C GLY A 179 5.82 6.22 -4.27
N ALA A 180 6.49 7.18 -3.64
CA ALA A 180 6.46 8.58 -4.04
C ALA A 180 7.04 8.82 -5.44
N ALA A 181 8.14 8.17 -5.80
CA ALA A 181 8.75 8.29 -7.13
C ALA A 181 7.82 7.75 -8.23
N PHE A 182 7.15 6.62 -8.00
CA PHE A 182 6.14 6.09 -8.91
C PHE A 182 4.94 7.04 -9.08
N LEU A 183 4.40 7.55 -7.98
CA LEU A 183 3.26 8.48 -8.00
C LEU A 183 3.59 9.80 -8.71
N PHE A 184 4.83 10.29 -8.56
CA PHE A 184 5.31 11.46 -9.31
C PHE A 184 5.25 11.23 -10.81
N GLU A 185 5.68 10.06 -11.31
CA GLU A 185 5.61 9.73 -12.74
C GLU A 185 4.17 9.58 -13.23
N MET A 186 3.33 8.89 -12.46
CA MET A 186 1.91 8.74 -12.75
C MET A 186 1.23 10.11 -12.97
N TYR A 187 1.53 11.09 -12.10
CA TYR A 187 1.04 12.46 -12.23
C TYR A 187 1.67 13.21 -13.41
N SER A 188 3.00 13.20 -13.48
CA SER A 188 3.76 14.06 -14.39
C SER A 188 3.65 13.65 -15.85
N LEU A 189 3.53 12.34 -16.11
CA LEU A 189 3.42 11.75 -17.45
C LEU A 189 1.98 11.46 -17.84
N GLY A 190 1.00 11.96 -17.08
CA GLY A 190 -0.41 11.92 -17.47
C GLY A 190 -1.03 10.54 -17.54
N VAL A 191 -0.38 9.51 -16.98
CA VAL A 191 -0.85 8.10 -16.94
C VAL A 191 -1.93 7.88 -15.87
N LEU A 192 -2.54 8.99 -15.43
CA LEU A 192 -3.56 9.04 -14.40
C LEU A 192 -4.86 8.38 -14.89
N PRO A 193 -5.49 7.50 -14.10
CA PRO A 193 -6.89 7.17 -14.31
C PRO A 193 -7.74 8.45 -14.25
N LYS A 194 -8.76 8.57 -15.09
CA LYS A 194 -9.63 9.76 -15.15
C LYS A 194 -10.17 10.09 -13.75
N ASN A 195 -10.11 11.37 -13.37
CA ASN A 195 -10.60 11.91 -12.10
C ASN A 195 -9.89 11.40 -10.82
N LYS A 196 -8.66 10.86 -10.92
CA LYS A 196 -7.88 10.38 -9.77
C LYS A 196 -6.74 11.30 -9.32
N THR A 197 -6.73 12.56 -9.75
CA THR A 197 -5.70 13.52 -9.39
C THR A 197 -5.56 13.70 -7.87
N SER A 198 -6.68 13.90 -7.16
CA SER A 198 -6.65 14.10 -5.70
C SER A 198 -6.16 12.87 -4.94
N GLU A 199 -6.52 11.67 -5.42
CA GLU A 199 -6.03 10.40 -4.86
C GLU A 199 -4.51 10.32 -5.01
N ILE A 200 -3.96 10.61 -6.18
CA ILE A 200 -2.51 10.56 -6.40
C ILE A 200 -1.75 11.57 -5.57
N LEU A 201 -2.24 12.80 -5.48
CA LEU A 201 -1.61 13.82 -4.64
C LEU A 201 -1.71 13.47 -3.15
N GLY A 202 -2.84 12.91 -2.71
CA GLY A 202 -3.03 12.44 -1.34
C GLY A 202 -2.05 11.31 -1.00
N LEU A 203 -1.98 10.28 -1.85
CA LEU A 203 -1.02 9.18 -1.70
C LEU A 203 0.41 9.70 -1.74
N TYR A 204 0.77 10.55 -2.71
CA TYR A 204 2.13 11.09 -2.84
C TYR A 204 2.56 11.83 -1.57
N ASN A 205 1.68 12.69 -1.05
CA ASN A 205 1.94 13.40 0.19
C ASN A 205 2.02 12.47 1.41
N SER A 206 1.18 11.43 1.45
CA SER A 206 1.27 10.39 2.48
C SER A 206 2.62 9.69 2.44
N GLU A 207 3.10 9.24 1.27
CA GLU A 207 4.38 8.56 1.11
C GLU A 207 5.56 9.46 1.54
N ILE A 208 5.67 10.68 0.98
CA ILE A 208 6.79 11.58 1.33
C ILE A 208 6.82 11.97 2.80
N SER A 209 5.65 12.07 3.45
CA SER A 209 5.56 12.46 4.87
C SER A 209 6.14 11.41 5.82
N ARG A 210 6.25 10.15 5.36
CA ARG A 210 6.85 9.04 6.11
C ARG A 210 8.37 8.99 6.02
N ILE A 211 8.99 9.84 5.20
CA ILE A 211 10.44 9.86 5.03
C ILE A 211 11.04 10.87 6.02
N ILE A 212 11.62 10.35 7.10
CA ILE A 212 12.22 11.11 8.19
C ILE A 212 13.73 11.04 8.07
N LEU A 213 14.28 11.91 7.23
CA LEU A 213 15.72 12.10 7.17
C LEU A 213 16.13 12.83 8.46
N GLU A 214 16.90 12.18 9.32
CA GLU A 214 17.48 12.85 10.47
C GLU A 214 18.17 14.13 10.00
N ARG A 215 17.78 15.27 10.58
CA ARG A 215 18.60 16.46 10.49
C ARG A 215 19.81 16.20 11.39
N LYS A 216 20.94 15.86 10.77
CA LYS A 216 22.25 15.99 11.43
C LYS A 216 22.41 17.38 12.01
#